data_AF-A0A6J1LN75-F1
#
_entry.id   AF-A0A6J1LN75-F1
#
_cell.length_a   1.000
_cell.length_b   1.000
_cell.length_c   1.000
_cell.angle_alpha   90.00
_cell.angle_beta   90.00
_cell.angle_gamma   90.00
#
_symmetry.space_group_name_H-M   'P 1'
#
loop_
_entity.id
_entity.type
_entity.pdbx_description
1 polymer ?
#
loop_
_entity_poly.entity_id
_entity_poly.type
_entity_poly.pdbx_seq_one_letter_code
_entity_poly.pdbx_strand_id
1 'polypeptide(L)'
;MLSISVLALLVFCGVQTKAIQECEHVEHQSYVCREIENFEQLSQYIEEDWQSVNIVNEHTDIENDNSPLPKLSKLHALDLSQSGGLTLGRNGFRDFSSLQRLNLSHCQLEELRGKHFVNNATLVNLDVSDNDLLRIDRSLMRQMPNLVYANFSSNSIAHVELDAFKNLNHLILLDLHTNEQENITIGSNANLRYLSIGNNNVRDFQWCRLRGLPQLYELHLDSNWLEVLDMGIFYVLPQLRVLNVSNNNIYEIQRQLFVGPGPDVDPLLQLLDYSSNNVDFLEDYVFNRLHHLETLNLRLNQISKISPTAFRGLTNLQSLQLQGNKINHLPDEVFANLTALRMLDLSKNNIRQLGTNVFGSYILKNLSAFYLSHNDIEQLHPLAFSSMPFLQELRLSRNKLTALDIRMFAPLRRLRVLTVSENRLVEIEDDLLNTFDKLTDLEINNNRLTFLPTLKEQLVLPLLRHIRIEGNPWQCLCLDELTSWLHARLVSYAATASAYYSGRKPLCIVTPMEQCLRDLQAVREHGIVESYEHI
;
A
#
# COMPACT_ATOMS: atom_id res chain seq x y z
N MET A 1 26.96 -55.07 -48.41
CA MET A 1 28.37 -55.11 -47.98
C MET A 1 28.49 -54.28 -46.70
N LEU A 2 28.97 -54.91 -45.62
CA LEU A 2 29.61 -54.37 -44.40
C LEU A 2 28.89 -53.23 -43.64
N SER A 3 28.19 -53.43 -42.52
CA SER A 3 28.48 -54.03 -41.18
C SER A 3 28.89 -52.98 -40.13
N ILE A 4 28.03 -52.76 -39.12
CA ILE A 4 28.20 -53.15 -37.68
C ILE A 4 29.27 -52.30 -36.96
N SER A 5 28.91 -51.47 -35.97
CA SER A 5 28.62 -51.79 -34.56
C SER A 5 28.32 -50.46 -33.82
N VAL A 6 27.55 -50.37 -32.73
CA VAL A 6 27.86 -50.85 -31.37
C VAL A 6 26.62 -50.72 -30.47
N LEU A 7 26.31 -51.82 -29.76
CA LEU A 7 25.65 -52.01 -28.45
C LEU A 7 24.59 -51.00 -27.93
N ALA A 8 23.39 -51.53 -27.70
CA ALA A 8 22.61 -51.20 -26.50
C ALA A 8 22.17 -52.51 -25.82
N LEU A 9 22.77 -52.79 -24.66
CA LEU A 9 22.46 -53.88 -23.75
C LEU A 9 21.18 -53.55 -22.95
N LEU A 10 20.27 -54.52 -22.90
CA LEU A 10 19.18 -54.60 -21.94
C LEU A 10 19.71 -54.68 -20.51
N VAL A 11 19.34 -53.74 -19.64
CA VAL A 11 19.24 -53.96 -18.20
C VAL A 11 18.00 -53.22 -17.68
N PHE A 12 17.10 -54.01 -17.11
CA PHE A 12 15.95 -53.58 -16.31
C PHE A 12 16.36 -52.51 -15.28
N CYS A 13 15.65 -51.39 -15.26
CA CYS A 13 15.53 -50.60 -14.04
C CYS A 13 14.06 -50.27 -13.83
N GLY A 14 13.56 -50.67 -12.67
CA GLY A 14 12.15 -50.86 -12.38
C GLY A 14 11.32 -49.59 -12.55
N VAL A 15 10.13 -49.78 -13.08
CA VAL A 15 8.99 -48.95 -12.74
C VAL A 15 8.74 -49.18 -11.25
N GLN A 16 9.44 -48.42 -10.40
CA GLN A 16 8.94 -48.14 -9.07
C GLN A 16 7.76 -47.18 -9.26
N THR A 17 6.56 -47.74 -9.25
CA THR A 17 5.41 -47.02 -8.70
C THR A 17 5.84 -46.56 -7.30
N LYS A 18 6.28 -45.31 -7.16
CA LYS A 18 6.38 -44.69 -5.85
C LYS A 18 4.98 -44.76 -5.27
N ALA A 19 4.84 -45.55 -4.21
CA ALA A 19 3.64 -45.64 -3.42
C ALA A 19 3.15 -44.23 -3.08
N ILE A 20 1.84 -44.06 -3.10
CA ILE A 20 1.11 -42.95 -2.48
C ILE A 20 1.72 -42.77 -1.09
N GLN A 21 2.53 -41.73 -0.90
CA GLN A 21 3.23 -41.46 0.34
C GLN A 21 2.29 -40.56 1.16
N GLU A 22 1.48 -41.19 2.02
CA GLU A 22 0.28 -40.60 2.62
C GLU A 22 0.60 -39.54 3.69
N CYS A 23 1.76 -39.62 4.36
CA CYS A 23 2.28 -38.55 5.21
C CYS A 23 3.83 -38.47 5.17
N GLU A 24 4.36 -37.25 5.12
CA GLU A 24 5.79 -36.95 5.07
C GLU A 24 6.20 -36.01 6.21
N HIS A 25 7.33 -36.32 6.86
CA HIS A 25 7.92 -35.43 7.87
C HIS A 25 8.49 -34.17 7.21
N VAL A 26 8.22 -33.01 7.81
CA VAL A 26 8.78 -31.72 7.40
C VAL A 26 9.90 -31.32 8.36
N GLU A 27 9.54 -30.64 9.46
CA GLU A 27 10.47 -30.14 10.48
C GLU A 27 9.78 -30.05 11.85
N HIS A 28 10.52 -30.19 12.96
CA HIS A 28 10.02 -30.00 14.32
C HIS A 28 8.73 -30.78 14.66
N GLN A 29 8.71 -32.10 14.42
CA GLN A 29 7.53 -32.96 14.68
C GLN A 29 6.27 -32.53 13.90
N SER A 30 6.48 -31.86 12.76
CA SER A 30 5.44 -31.41 11.83
C SER A 30 5.42 -32.31 10.60
N TYR A 31 4.21 -32.66 10.16
CA TYR A 31 4.00 -33.62 9.07
C TYR A 31 3.02 -33.04 8.05
N VAL A 32 3.22 -33.39 6.78
CA VAL A 32 2.28 -33.10 5.69
C VAL A 32 1.68 -34.40 5.23
N CYS A 33 0.36 -34.51 5.32
CA CYS A 33 -0.39 -35.66 4.84
C CYS A 33 -1.14 -35.30 3.56
N ARG A 34 -1.27 -36.26 2.65
CA ARG A 34 -1.88 -36.06 1.33
C ARG A 34 -3.02 -37.02 1.08
N GLU A 35 -4.08 -36.51 0.45
CA GLU A 35 -5.29 -37.28 0.08
C GLU A 35 -5.89 -38.03 1.29
N ILE A 36 -6.06 -37.30 2.40
CA ILE A 36 -6.74 -37.81 3.60
C ILE A 36 -8.24 -37.57 3.44
N GLU A 37 -9.03 -38.63 3.40
CA GLU A 37 -10.49 -38.59 3.20
C GLU A 37 -11.27 -38.35 4.50
N ASN A 38 -10.72 -38.77 5.64
CA ASN A 38 -11.36 -38.62 6.95
C ASN A 38 -10.36 -38.68 8.12
N PHE A 39 -10.81 -38.26 9.31
CA PHE A 39 -9.95 -38.26 10.50
C PHE A 39 -9.63 -39.66 11.04
N GLU A 40 -10.42 -40.69 10.70
CA GLU A 40 -10.10 -42.07 11.07
C GLU A 40 -8.85 -42.55 10.31
N GLN A 41 -8.77 -42.25 9.02
CA GLN A 41 -7.59 -42.50 8.19
C GLN A 41 -6.37 -41.73 8.76
N LEU A 42 -6.52 -40.45 9.10
CA LEU A 42 -5.44 -39.69 9.73
C LEU A 42 -4.94 -40.32 11.04
N SER A 43 -5.87 -40.80 11.88
CA SER A 43 -5.56 -41.47 13.15
C SER A 43 -4.76 -42.77 12.97
N GLN A 44 -4.82 -43.41 11.80
CA GLN A 44 -4.01 -44.58 11.49
C GLN A 44 -2.53 -44.22 11.29
N TYR A 45 -2.23 -43.04 10.73
CA TYR A 45 -0.85 -42.59 10.47
C TYR A 45 -0.18 -41.90 11.65
N ILE A 46 -0.94 -41.18 12.47
CA ILE A 46 -0.34 -40.38 13.56
C ILE A 46 0.42 -41.26 14.56
N GLU A 47 1.67 -40.86 14.80
CA GLU A 47 2.55 -41.42 15.83
C GLU A 47 2.58 -40.55 17.09
N GLU A 48 3.13 -41.07 18.19
CA GLU A 48 3.04 -40.43 19.51
C GLU A 48 3.78 -39.10 19.63
N ASP A 49 4.79 -38.86 18.80
CA ASP A 49 5.66 -37.68 18.84
C ASP A 49 5.17 -36.55 17.94
N TRP A 50 4.15 -36.78 17.09
CA TRP A 50 3.62 -35.78 16.17
C TRP A 50 2.99 -34.63 16.94
N GLN A 51 3.36 -33.41 16.56
CA GLN A 51 2.86 -32.17 17.18
C GLN A 51 1.97 -31.38 16.24
N SER A 52 2.25 -31.42 14.94
CA SER A 52 1.45 -30.71 13.95
C SER A 52 1.28 -31.47 12.65
N VAL A 53 0.12 -31.26 12.04
CA VAL A 53 -0.23 -31.88 10.76
C VAL A 53 -0.79 -30.81 9.83
N ASN A 54 -0.33 -30.83 8.59
CA ASN A 54 -0.93 -30.13 7.46
C ASN A 54 -1.51 -31.16 6.49
N ILE A 55 -2.77 -30.99 6.07
CA ILE A 55 -3.42 -31.87 5.11
C ILE A 55 -3.57 -31.15 3.78
N VAL A 56 -3.07 -31.79 2.73
CA VAL A 56 -3.10 -31.30 1.34
C VAL A 56 -3.80 -32.34 0.47
N ASN A 57 -5.03 -32.04 0.05
CA ASN A 57 -5.78 -32.89 -0.85
C ASN A 57 -5.93 -32.20 -2.21
N GLU A 58 -5.67 -32.94 -3.29
CA GLU A 58 -5.93 -32.46 -4.65
C GLU A 58 -7.24 -33.04 -5.21
N HIS A 59 -7.69 -34.18 -4.69
CA HIS A 59 -8.81 -34.94 -5.25
C HIS A 59 -9.89 -35.30 -4.23
N THR A 60 -9.57 -35.33 -2.93
CA THR A 60 -10.50 -35.75 -1.87
C THR A 60 -10.92 -34.60 -0.96
N ASP A 61 -12.16 -34.61 -0.53
CA ASP A 61 -12.65 -33.77 0.57
C ASP A 61 -12.46 -34.49 1.92
N ILE A 62 -12.59 -33.79 3.04
CA ILE A 62 -12.56 -34.39 4.38
C ILE A 62 -13.97 -34.56 4.92
N GLU A 63 -14.35 -35.81 5.20
CA GLU A 63 -15.55 -36.15 5.95
C GLU A 63 -15.19 -36.57 7.38
N ASN A 64 -15.95 -36.06 8.36
CA ASN A 64 -15.68 -36.35 9.76
C ASN A 64 -16.64 -37.41 10.32
N ASP A 65 -16.07 -38.54 10.72
CA ASP A 65 -16.77 -39.68 11.31
C ASP A 65 -17.08 -39.52 12.81
N ASN A 66 -18.07 -40.28 13.29
CA ASN A 66 -18.53 -40.20 14.69
C ASN A 66 -17.79 -41.15 15.65
N SER A 67 -16.76 -41.86 15.19
CA SER A 67 -15.94 -42.76 16.00
C SER A 67 -14.94 -41.98 16.86
N PRO A 68 -14.69 -42.37 18.13
CA PRO A 68 -13.69 -41.71 18.97
C PRO A 68 -12.25 -42.01 18.48
N LEU A 69 -11.41 -40.98 18.40
CA LEU A 69 -10.07 -41.04 17.80
C LEU A 69 -8.99 -40.55 18.79
N PRO A 70 -8.67 -41.32 19.85
CA PRO A 70 -7.85 -40.86 20.97
C PRO A 70 -6.41 -40.48 20.58
N LYS A 71 -5.87 -41.01 19.46
CA LYS A 71 -4.53 -40.67 18.98
C LYS A 71 -4.40 -39.19 18.57
N LEU A 72 -5.49 -38.57 18.14
CA LEU A 72 -5.52 -37.17 17.70
C LEU A 72 -5.39 -36.18 18.86
N SER A 73 -5.61 -36.64 20.10
CA SER A 73 -5.66 -35.81 21.30
C SER A 73 -4.37 -35.06 21.61
N LYS A 74 -3.22 -35.58 21.15
CA LYS A 74 -1.89 -35.02 21.40
C LYS A 74 -1.47 -33.92 20.42
N LEU A 75 -2.18 -33.74 19.30
CA LEU A 75 -1.82 -32.73 18.32
C LEU A 75 -2.04 -31.31 18.86
N HIS A 76 -1.06 -30.44 18.62
CA HIS A 76 -1.11 -29.02 18.98
C HIS A 76 -1.46 -28.11 17.81
N ALA A 77 -1.23 -28.54 16.57
CA ALA A 77 -1.63 -27.77 15.40
C ALA A 77 -2.18 -28.66 14.27
N LEU A 78 -3.23 -28.17 13.63
CA LEU A 78 -3.86 -28.80 12.48
C LEU A 78 -4.12 -27.74 11.42
N ASP A 79 -3.62 -27.97 10.21
CA ASP A 79 -3.86 -27.13 9.04
C ASP A 79 -4.62 -27.92 7.99
N LEU A 80 -5.81 -27.45 7.65
CA LEU A 80 -6.71 -28.00 6.65
C LEU A 80 -6.88 -27.06 5.45
N SER A 81 -6.08 -26.00 5.36
CA SER A 81 -6.29 -24.93 4.36
C SER A 81 -6.17 -25.35 2.90
N GLN A 82 -5.59 -26.53 2.66
CA GLN A 82 -5.43 -27.11 1.34
C GLN A 82 -6.11 -28.48 1.26
N SER A 83 -7.09 -28.74 2.13
CA SER A 83 -7.75 -30.05 2.21
C SER A 83 -9.00 -30.22 1.34
N GLY A 84 -9.39 -29.18 0.59
CA GLY A 84 -10.64 -29.18 -0.16
C GLY A 84 -11.84 -28.85 0.74
N GLY A 85 -13.00 -29.41 0.42
CA GLY A 85 -14.20 -29.25 1.24
C GLY A 85 -14.09 -29.99 2.57
N LEU A 86 -14.62 -29.39 3.64
CA LEU A 86 -14.66 -30.02 4.97
C LEU A 86 -16.11 -30.18 5.45
N THR A 87 -16.55 -31.42 5.61
CA THR A 87 -17.86 -31.74 6.17
C THR A 87 -17.74 -32.15 7.64
N LEU A 88 -18.24 -31.30 8.55
CA LEU A 88 -18.19 -31.56 9.99
C LEU A 88 -19.40 -32.37 10.47
N GLY A 89 -19.15 -33.60 10.93
CA GLY A 89 -20.09 -34.44 11.66
C GLY A 89 -20.40 -33.94 13.07
N ARG A 90 -21.13 -34.73 13.88
CA ARG A 90 -21.50 -34.33 15.26
C ARG A 90 -20.29 -34.14 16.17
N ASN A 91 -19.22 -34.90 15.95
CA ASN A 91 -18.04 -34.88 16.79
C ASN A 91 -17.04 -33.77 16.44
N GLY A 92 -17.00 -33.27 15.20
CA GLY A 92 -16.11 -32.18 14.83
C GLY A 92 -14.66 -32.43 15.25
N PHE A 93 -14.06 -31.46 15.94
CA PHE A 93 -12.70 -31.50 16.46
C PHE A 93 -12.61 -31.96 17.92
N ARG A 94 -13.62 -32.65 18.47
CA ARG A 94 -13.63 -33.04 19.90
C ARG A 94 -12.49 -33.98 20.29
N ASP A 95 -11.98 -34.77 19.36
CA ASP A 95 -10.84 -35.68 19.60
C ASP A 95 -9.49 -34.95 19.62
N PHE A 96 -9.42 -33.68 19.16
CA PHE A 96 -8.21 -32.85 19.16
C PHE A 96 -8.10 -32.01 20.44
N SER A 97 -8.08 -32.67 21.61
CA SER A 97 -8.21 -32.00 22.91
C SER A 97 -7.06 -31.06 23.30
N SER A 98 -5.86 -31.21 22.72
CA SER A 98 -4.69 -30.37 23.00
C SER A 98 -4.39 -29.36 21.89
N LEU A 99 -5.31 -29.16 20.95
CA LEU A 99 -5.12 -28.28 19.82
C LEU A 99 -5.00 -26.81 20.26
N GLN A 100 -3.95 -26.14 19.82
CA GLN A 100 -3.68 -24.72 20.09
C GLN A 100 -3.81 -23.87 18.83
N ARG A 101 -3.54 -24.44 17.65
CA ARG A 101 -3.66 -23.77 16.35
C ARG A 101 -4.51 -24.61 15.41
N LEU A 102 -5.51 -23.97 14.82
CA LEU A 102 -6.40 -24.60 13.86
C LEU A 102 -6.59 -23.66 12.67
N ASN A 103 -6.18 -24.13 11.49
CA ASN A 103 -6.39 -23.43 10.23
C ASN A 103 -7.42 -24.21 9.39
N LEU A 104 -8.57 -23.59 9.20
CA LEU A 104 -9.72 -24.06 8.43
C LEU A 104 -10.02 -23.11 7.26
N SER A 105 -9.03 -22.33 6.81
CA SER A 105 -9.26 -21.44 5.69
C SER A 105 -9.55 -22.21 4.40
N HIS A 106 -10.31 -21.65 3.45
CA HIS A 106 -10.57 -22.30 2.16
C HIS A 106 -11.19 -23.72 2.24
N CYS A 107 -11.94 -24.01 3.31
CA CYS A 107 -12.51 -25.34 3.57
C CYS A 107 -13.98 -25.48 3.12
N GLN A 108 -14.56 -24.49 2.44
CA GLN A 108 -15.97 -24.46 2.02
C GLN A 108 -16.95 -24.69 3.17
N LEU A 109 -16.61 -24.21 4.38
CA LEU A 109 -17.42 -24.40 5.58
C LEU A 109 -18.63 -23.47 5.57
N GLU A 110 -19.84 -24.04 5.51
CA GLU A 110 -21.09 -23.28 5.68
C GLU A 110 -21.43 -23.02 7.16
N GLU A 111 -20.96 -23.88 8.07
CA GLU A 111 -21.31 -23.80 9.49
C GLU A 111 -20.19 -24.28 10.42
N LEU A 112 -19.89 -23.46 11.45
CA LEU A 112 -19.06 -23.84 12.58
C LEU A 112 -19.82 -23.57 13.90
N ARG A 113 -20.07 -24.62 14.69
CA ARG A 113 -20.84 -24.53 15.95
C ARG A 113 -20.02 -25.00 17.13
N GLY A 114 -20.37 -24.51 18.32
CA GLY A 114 -19.73 -24.94 19.57
C GLY A 114 -19.81 -26.45 19.85
N LYS A 115 -20.75 -27.18 19.24
CA LYS A 115 -20.83 -28.66 19.35
C LYS A 115 -19.61 -29.37 18.75
N HIS A 116 -18.97 -28.76 17.75
CA HIS A 116 -17.79 -29.28 17.04
C HIS A 116 -16.51 -29.21 17.88
N PHE A 117 -16.53 -28.58 19.05
CA PHE A 117 -15.36 -28.45 19.90
C PHE A 117 -15.57 -29.15 21.24
N VAL A 118 -14.47 -29.59 21.84
CA VAL A 118 -14.46 -30.00 23.25
C VAL A 118 -14.81 -28.80 24.13
N ASN A 119 -15.42 -29.06 25.29
CA ASN A 119 -15.66 -28.01 26.26
C ASN A 119 -14.32 -27.42 26.71
N ASN A 120 -14.17 -26.10 26.63
CA ASN A 120 -12.96 -25.38 27.03
C ASN A 120 -11.71 -25.80 26.23
N ALA A 121 -11.81 -25.77 24.90
CA ALA A 121 -10.72 -26.04 23.99
C ALA A 121 -9.50 -25.15 24.27
N THR A 122 -8.31 -25.72 24.06
CA THR A 122 -7.02 -25.06 24.29
C THR A 122 -6.60 -24.11 23.16
N LEU A 123 -7.49 -23.83 22.22
CA LEU A 123 -7.19 -23.02 21.03
C LEU A 123 -6.77 -21.61 21.40
N VAL A 124 -5.66 -21.20 20.79
CA VAL A 124 -5.03 -19.88 20.89
C VAL A 124 -5.14 -19.14 19.56
N ASN A 125 -4.99 -19.85 18.45
CA ASN A 125 -5.17 -19.33 17.10
C ASN A 125 -6.23 -20.14 16.35
N LEU A 126 -7.21 -19.43 15.80
CA LEU A 126 -8.22 -19.97 14.90
C LEU A 126 -8.24 -19.14 13.62
N ASP A 127 -7.95 -19.80 12.50
CA ASP A 127 -8.21 -19.25 11.18
C ASP A 127 -9.35 -20.01 10.52
N VAL A 128 -10.40 -19.29 10.14
CA VAL A 128 -11.59 -19.79 9.45
C VAL A 128 -11.94 -18.86 8.27
N SER A 129 -10.93 -18.19 7.70
CA SER A 129 -11.13 -17.29 6.56
C SER A 129 -11.53 -18.03 5.28
N ASP A 130 -12.07 -17.31 4.30
CA ASP A 130 -12.33 -17.87 2.95
C ASP A 130 -13.25 -19.11 3.01
N ASN A 131 -14.39 -18.95 3.70
CA ASN A 131 -15.43 -19.96 3.85
C ASN A 131 -16.80 -19.32 3.62
N ASP A 132 -17.88 -20.06 3.86
CA ASP A 132 -19.27 -19.63 3.61
C ASP A 132 -20.05 -19.42 4.92
N LEU A 133 -19.37 -19.05 6.01
CA LEU A 133 -20.01 -18.89 7.32
C LEU A 133 -20.98 -17.71 7.31
N LEU A 134 -22.20 -17.94 7.81
CA LEU A 134 -23.25 -16.91 7.85
C LEU A 134 -23.36 -16.15 9.18
N ARG A 135 -22.81 -16.72 10.27
CA ARG A 135 -22.98 -16.17 11.62
C ARG A 135 -21.87 -16.58 12.59
N ILE A 136 -21.67 -15.77 13.62
CA ILE A 136 -20.87 -16.12 14.80
C ILE A 136 -21.76 -16.12 16.04
N ASP A 137 -21.91 -17.29 16.66
CA ASP A 137 -22.70 -17.43 17.88
C ASP A 137 -21.81 -17.39 19.14
N ARG A 138 -22.37 -16.89 20.24
CA ARG A 138 -21.74 -16.91 21.55
C ARG A 138 -21.45 -18.32 22.05
N SER A 139 -22.29 -19.28 21.66
CA SER A 139 -22.12 -20.69 22.02
C SER A 139 -20.84 -21.30 21.41
N LEU A 140 -20.43 -20.86 20.21
CA LEU A 140 -19.17 -21.24 19.58
C LEU A 140 -18.00 -20.63 20.35
N MET A 141 -17.99 -19.30 20.49
CA MET A 141 -16.87 -18.58 21.09
C MET A 141 -16.61 -19.00 22.55
N ARG A 142 -17.66 -19.34 23.31
CA ARG A 142 -17.51 -19.84 24.70
C ARG A 142 -16.68 -21.12 24.79
N GLN A 143 -16.58 -21.92 23.73
CA GLN A 143 -15.78 -23.13 23.76
C GLN A 143 -14.29 -22.88 23.68
N MET A 144 -13.85 -21.69 23.27
CA MET A 144 -12.45 -21.38 23.00
C MET A 144 -12.00 -20.13 23.80
N PRO A 145 -12.04 -20.15 25.14
CA PRO A 145 -11.78 -18.97 25.96
C PRO A 145 -10.32 -18.49 25.96
N ASN A 146 -9.40 -19.29 25.44
CA ASN A 146 -7.97 -18.99 25.35
C ASN A 146 -7.56 -18.36 24.01
N LEU A 147 -8.52 -18.09 23.11
CA LEU A 147 -8.21 -17.46 21.83
C LEU A 147 -7.52 -16.12 22.02
N VAL A 148 -6.43 -15.94 21.28
CA VAL A 148 -5.65 -14.71 21.16
C VAL A 148 -5.84 -14.11 19.78
N TYR A 149 -5.89 -14.97 18.75
CA TYR A 149 -6.06 -14.61 17.35
C TYR A 149 -7.27 -15.35 16.79
N ALA A 150 -8.17 -14.61 16.16
CA ALA A 150 -9.31 -15.16 15.46
C ALA A 150 -9.49 -14.46 14.11
N ASN A 151 -9.36 -15.21 13.03
CA ASN A 151 -9.56 -14.74 11.67
C ASN A 151 -10.85 -15.35 11.10
N PHE A 152 -11.85 -14.50 10.89
CA PHE A 152 -13.14 -14.81 10.28
C PHE A 152 -13.35 -14.01 8.99
N SER A 153 -12.26 -13.56 8.35
CA SER A 153 -12.33 -12.76 7.13
C SER A 153 -12.82 -13.56 5.93
N SER A 154 -13.25 -12.88 4.86
CA SER A 154 -13.69 -13.52 3.61
C SER A 154 -14.75 -14.61 3.84
N ASN A 155 -15.86 -14.23 4.47
CA ASN A 155 -17.02 -15.10 4.68
C ASN A 155 -18.32 -14.35 4.30
N SER A 156 -19.48 -14.97 4.52
CA SER A 156 -20.80 -14.34 4.36
C SER A 156 -21.44 -13.98 5.72
N ILE A 157 -20.64 -13.57 6.71
CA ILE A 157 -21.13 -13.34 8.07
C ILE A 157 -21.96 -12.06 8.10
N ALA A 158 -23.28 -12.20 8.15
CA ALA A 158 -24.20 -11.09 8.34
C ALA A 158 -24.55 -10.85 9.81
N HIS A 159 -24.43 -11.88 10.66
CA HIS A 159 -24.84 -11.81 12.07
C HIS A 159 -23.75 -12.25 13.05
N VAL A 160 -23.34 -11.34 13.94
CA VAL A 160 -22.53 -11.63 15.11
C VAL A 160 -23.41 -11.48 16.35
N GLU A 161 -23.60 -12.58 17.10
CA GLU A 161 -24.42 -12.58 18.31
C GLU A 161 -23.85 -11.58 19.34
N LEU A 162 -24.73 -10.84 20.03
CA LEU A 162 -24.33 -9.86 21.04
C LEU A 162 -23.47 -10.53 22.13
N ASP A 163 -22.39 -9.86 22.52
CA ASP A 163 -21.45 -10.34 23.54
C ASP A 163 -20.81 -11.71 23.20
N ALA A 164 -20.74 -12.12 21.92
CA ALA A 164 -20.08 -13.35 21.50
C ALA A 164 -18.62 -13.42 21.99
N PHE A 165 -17.91 -12.29 21.97
CA PHE A 165 -16.48 -12.19 22.33
C PHE A 165 -16.22 -11.73 23.78
N LYS A 166 -17.26 -11.53 24.60
CA LYS A 166 -17.16 -10.86 25.91
C LYS A 166 -16.25 -11.50 26.94
N ASN A 167 -16.20 -12.83 26.96
CA ASN A 167 -15.44 -13.57 27.96
C ASN A 167 -14.08 -14.08 27.43
N LEU A 168 -13.67 -13.63 26.24
CA LEU A 168 -12.40 -14.01 25.63
C LEU A 168 -11.31 -13.07 26.14
N ASN A 169 -10.83 -13.33 27.34
CA ASN A 169 -9.93 -12.44 28.08
C ASN A 169 -8.53 -12.32 27.46
N HIS A 170 -8.17 -13.21 26.54
CA HIS A 170 -6.88 -13.21 25.87
C HIS A 170 -6.95 -12.73 24.42
N LEU A 171 -8.15 -12.43 23.90
CA LEU A 171 -8.33 -12.06 22.50
C LEU A 171 -7.71 -10.69 22.24
N ILE A 172 -6.71 -10.66 21.35
CA ILE A 172 -5.96 -9.45 20.98
C ILE A 172 -6.34 -9.01 19.58
N LEU A 173 -6.53 -9.95 18.66
CA LEU A 173 -6.80 -9.70 17.25
C LEU A 173 -8.06 -10.42 16.81
N LEU A 174 -8.97 -9.66 16.21
CA LEU A 174 -10.17 -10.16 15.58
C LEU A 174 -10.30 -9.56 14.18
N ASP A 175 -10.26 -10.43 13.18
CA ASP A 175 -10.44 -10.05 11.78
C ASP A 175 -11.80 -10.54 11.28
N LEU A 176 -12.61 -9.61 10.80
CA LEU A 176 -13.92 -9.82 10.19
C LEU A 176 -14.01 -9.10 8.82
N HIS A 177 -12.86 -8.79 8.22
CA HIS A 177 -12.78 -8.15 6.91
C HIS A 177 -13.48 -8.97 5.82
N THR A 178 -14.12 -8.33 4.84
CA THR A 178 -14.83 -9.03 3.75
C THR A 178 -15.92 -9.97 4.28
N ASN A 179 -17.02 -9.37 4.73
CA ASN A 179 -18.20 -10.06 5.23
C ASN A 179 -19.48 -9.26 4.89
N GLU A 180 -20.62 -9.65 5.43
CA GLU A 180 -21.92 -9.04 5.12
C GLU A 180 -22.52 -8.26 6.30
N GLN A 181 -21.70 -7.82 7.25
CA GLN A 181 -22.18 -7.18 8.47
C GLN A 181 -22.73 -5.78 8.20
N GLU A 182 -23.97 -5.52 8.63
CA GLU A 182 -24.55 -4.19 8.65
C GLU A 182 -24.39 -3.50 10.01
N ASN A 183 -24.37 -4.30 11.09
CA ASN A 183 -24.36 -3.82 12.47
C ASN A 183 -23.15 -4.37 13.23
N ILE A 184 -22.44 -3.48 13.92
CA ILE A 184 -21.31 -3.87 14.76
C ILE A 184 -21.81 -4.17 16.19
N THR A 185 -21.64 -5.42 16.63
CA THR A 185 -22.03 -5.93 17.97
C THR A 185 -20.85 -6.39 18.82
N ILE A 186 -19.62 -6.19 18.34
CA ILE A 186 -18.35 -6.66 18.94
C ILE A 186 -17.88 -5.79 20.11
N GLY A 187 -18.71 -4.82 20.51
CA GLY A 187 -18.43 -3.79 21.51
C GLY A 187 -18.06 -4.21 22.93
N SER A 188 -17.97 -5.52 23.20
CA SER A 188 -17.72 -6.09 24.53
C SER A 188 -16.47 -6.97 24.48
N ASN A 189 -15.26 -6.40 24.49
CA ASN A 189 -14.01 -7.13 24.77
C ASN A 189 -12.90 -6.17 25.22
N ALA A 190 -12.57 -6.18 26.52
CA ALA A 190 -11.68 -5.17 27.08
C ALA A 190 -10.20 -5.29 26.67
N ASN A 191 -9.81 -6.41 26.05
CA ASN A 191 -8.41 -6.75 25.76
C ASN A 191 -8.05 -6.61 24.28
N LEU A 192 -9.07 -6.51 23.41
CA LEU A 192 -8.88 -6.40 21.97
C LEU A 192 -8.04 -5.18 21.62
N ARG A 193 -7.02 -5.39 20.78
CA ARG A 193 -6.10 -4.34 20.30
C ARG A 193 -6.22 -4.10 18.81
N TYR A 194 -6.60 -5.11 18.06
CA TYR A 194 -6.81 -5.03 16.62
C TYR A 194 -8.22 -5.52 16.29
N LEU A 195 -8.95 -4.69 15.56
CA LEU A 195 -10.28 -5.01 15.04
C LEU A 195 -10.38 -4.57 13.59
N SER A 196 -10.64 -5.53 12.70
CA SER A 196 -10.95 -5.25 11.31
C SER A 196 -12.39 -5.66 11.00
N ILE A 197 -13.17 -4.71 10.50
CA ILE A 197 -14.53 -4.87 9.99
C ILE A 197 -14.61 -4.15 8.62
N GLY A 198 -13.50 -4.15 7.87
CA GLY A 198 -13.46 -3.56 6.53
C GLY A 198 -14.20 -4.42 5.52
N ASN A 199 -14.55 -3.86 4.37
CA ASN A 199 -15.28 -4.54 3.29
C ASN A 199 -16.55 -5.26 3.78
N ASN A 200 -17.45 -4.50 4.41
CA ASN A 200 -18.72 -4.96 4.96
C ASN A 200 -19.85 -4.02 4.50
N ASN A 201 -21.05 -4.17 5.06
CA ASN A 201 -22.23 -3.38 4.71
C ASN A 201 -22.56 -2.30 5.76
N VAL A 202 -21.57 -1.82 6.52
CA VAL A 202 -21.79 -0.87 7.62
C VAL A 202 -22.11 0.53 7.07
N ARG A 203 -23.28 1.07 7.44
CA ARG A 203 -23.76 2.43 7.05
C ARG A 203 -23.85 3.35 8.26
N ASP A 204 -24.76 3.02 9.17
CA ASP A 204 -25.06 3.81 10.37
C ASP A 204 -24.25 3.28 11.55
N PHE A 205 -23.14 3.94 11.87
CA PHE A 205 -22.28 3.50 12.97
C PHE A 205 -22.41 4.36 14.23
N GLN A 206 -22.88 3.73 15.31
CA GLN A 206 -22.95 4.33 16.64
C GLN A 206 -21.68 4.00 17.44
N TRP A 207 -20.79 4.97 17.58
CA TRP A 207 -19.46 4.79 18.18
C TRP A 207 -19.49 4.41 19.65
N CYS A 208 -20.55 4.78 20.36
CA CYS A 208 -20.78 4.35 21.74
C CYS A 208 -20.85 2.83 21.90
N ARG A 209 -21.12 2.08 20.82
CA ARG A 209 -21.07 0.61 20.81
C ARG A 209 -19.67 0.07 21.03
N LEU A 210 -18.60 0.79 20.71
CA LEU A 210 -17.22 0.33 20.95
C LEU A 210 -16.70 0.63 22.36
N ARG A 211 -17.55 1.10 23.28
CA ARG A 211 -17.16 1.48 24.65
C ARG A 211 -16.50 0.37 25.46
N GLY A 212 -16.78 -0.89 25.15
CA GLY A 212 -16.11 -2.02 25.79
C GLY A 212 -14.78 -2.42 25.17
N LEU A 213 -14.20 -1.61 24.25
CA LEU A 213 -12.88 -1.83 23.62
C LEU A 213 -11.82 -0.77 24.02
N PRO A 214 -11.59 -0.49 25.32
CA PRO A 214 -10.73 0.60 25.77
C PRO A 214 -9.24 0.45 25.40
N GLN A 215 -8.78 -0.76 25.05
CA GLN A 215 -7.39 -1.07 24.68
C GLN A 215 -7.17 -1.13 23.16
N LEU A 216 -8.20 -0.80 22.36
CA LEU A 216 -8.09 -0.89 20.91
C LEU A 216 -7.04 0.09 20.38
N TYR A 217 -6.11 -0.46 19.60
CA TYR A 217 -4.96 0.23 19.03
C TYR A 217 -5.16 0.50 17.54
N GLU A 218 -5.73 -0.48 16.82
CA GLU A 218 -6.04 -0.40 15.39
C GLU A 218 -7.50 -0.73 15.12
N LEU A 219 -8.15 0.13 14.34
CA LEU A 219 -9.52 -0.04 13.89
C LEU A 219 -9.58 0.17 12.37
N HIS A 220 -10.01 -0.89 11.68
CA HIS A 220 -10.23 -0.89 10.24
C HIS A 220 -11.71 -0.97 9.94
N LEU A 221 -12.23 0.07 9.29
CA LEU A 221 -13.61 0.23 8.82
C LEU A 221 -13.62 0.62 7.33
N ASP A 222 -12.53 0.34 6.61
CA ASP A 222 -12.42 0.66 5.20
C ASP A 222 -13.43 -0.11 4.35
N SER A 223 -13.72 0.38 3.14
CA SER A 223 -14.60 -0.32 2.20
C SER A 223 -15.99 -0.61 2.79
N ASN A 224 -16.55 0.34 3.53
CA ASN A 224 -17.91 0.30 4.03
C ASN A 224 -18.73 1.43 3.38
N TRP A 225 -19.87 1.75 3.95
CA TRP A 225 -20.82 2.72 3.42
C TRP A 225 -21.00 3.91 4.37
N LEU A 226 -19.99 4.22 5.19
CA LEU A 226 -20.05 5.30 6.18
C LEU A 226 -20.16 6.66 5.49
N GLU A 227 -21.06 7.52 5.96
CA GLU A 227 -21.24 8.88 5.42
C GLU A 227 -20.63 9.97 6.30
N VAL A 228 -20.53 9.72 7.62
CA VAL A 228 -19.92 10.62 8.61
C VAL A 228 -19.31 9.81 9.76
N LEU A 229 -18.36 10.40 10.47
CA LEU A 229 -17.88 9.89 11.76
C LEU A 229 -18.48 10.74 12.89
N ASP A 230 -18.89 10.11 13.98
CA ASP A 230 -19.49 10.78 15.14
C ASP A 230 -18.42 11.35 16.06
N MET A 231 -18.80 12.33 16.86
CA MET A 231 -17.96 12.88 17.91
C MET A 231 -17.68 11.83 19.00
N GLY A 232 -16.46 11.84 19.52
CA GLY A 232 -16.12 11.03 20.70
C GLY A 232 -15.61 9.62 20.40
N ILE A 233 -15.26 9.28 19.16
CA ILE A 233 -14.51 8.05 18.87
C ILE A 233 -13.25 7.94 19.76
N PHE A 234 -12.47 9.02 19.89
CA PHE A 234 -11.25 9.02 20.71
C PHE A 234 -11.53 9.15 22.22
N TYR A 235 -12.74 9.54 22.60
CA TYR A 235 -13.21 9.42 23.98
C TYR A 235 -13.49 7.95 24.31
N VAL A 236 -14.09 7.21 23.37
CA VAL A 236 -14.42 5.80 23.51
C VAL A 236 -13.19 4.89 23.36
N LEU A 237 -12.26 5.24 22.47
CA LEU A 237 -11.07 4.47 22.12
C LEU A 237 -9.81 5.29 22.45
N PRO A 238 -9.48 5.46 23.75
CA PRO A 238 -8.39 6.35 24.17
C PRO A 238 -7.00 5.88 23.77
N GLN A 239 -6.83 4.61 23.41
CA GLN A 239 -5.55 4.01 22.98
C GLN A 239 -5.39 3.92 21.46
N LEU A 240 -6.37 4.40 20.68
CA LEU A 240 -6.38 4.24 19.23
C LEU A 240 -5.23 5.00 18.57
N ARG A 241 -4.47 4.30 17.74
CA ARG A 241 -3.30 4.82 17.03
C ARG A 241 -3.44 4.72 15.52
N VAL A 242 -4.20 3.75 15.03
CA VAL A 242 -4.48 3.57 13.61
C VAL A 242 -5.99 3.57 13.42
N LEU A 243 -6.46 4.49 12.58
CA LEU A 243 -7.84 4.53 12.12
C LEU A 243 -7.85 4.51 10.60
N ASN A 244 -8.40 3.44 10.02
CA ASN A 244 -8.63 3.34 8.59
C ASN A 244 -10.14 3.37 8.31
N VAL A 245 -10.59 4.45 7.67
CA VAL A 245 -11.96 4.65 7.18
C VAL A 245 -11.97 4.90 5.67
N SER A 246 -10.93 4.44 4.97
CA SER A 246 -10.80 4.64 3.52
C SER A 246 -11.90 3.93 2.73
N ASN A 247 -12.13 4.35 1.50
CA ASN A 247 -13.10 3.71 0.59
C ASN A 247 -14.51 3.66 1.22
N ASN A 248 -14.97 4.78 1.76
CA ASN A 248 -16.32 4.96 2.30
C ASN A 248 -17.02 6.12 1.56
N ASN A 249 -18.19 6.53 2.03
CA ASN A 249 -18.94 7.65 1.45
C ASN A 249 -18.78 8.96 2.26
N ILE A 250 -17.71 9.08 3.05
CA ILE A 250 -17.59 10.17 4.03
C ILE A 250 -17.38 11.50 3.32
N TYR A 251 -18.24 12.47 3.55
CA TYR A 251 -18.21 13.75 2.83
C TYR A 251 -17.63 14.92 3.65
N GLU A 252 -17.40 14.75 4.95
CA GLU A 252 -16.85 15.79 5.81
C GLU A 252 -15.87 15.26 6.88
N ILE A 253 -14.99 16.15 7.34
CA ILE A 253 -14.14 15.95 8.50
C ILE A 253 -14.41 17.12 9.45
N GLN A 254 -15.03 16.83 10.59
CA GLN A 254 -15.38 17.85 11.57
C GLN A 254 -14.33 17.93 12.67
N ARG A 255 -13.95 19.14 13.06
CA ARG A 255 -12.95 19.36 14.11
C ARG A 255 -13.31 18.73 15.46
N GLN A 256 -14.60 18.61 15.76
CA GLN A 256 -15.10 18.00 17.00
C GLN A 256 -14.90 16.47 17.06
N LEU A 257 -14.62 15.82 15.92
CA LEU A 257 -14.29 14.40 15.85
C LEU A 257 -13.05 14.07 16.69
N PHE A 258 -12.04 14.96 16.67
CA PHE A 258 -10.72 14.74 17.25
C PHE A 258 -10.59 15.22 18.70
N VAL A 259 -11.72 15.38 19.41
CA VAL A 259 -11.70 15.61 20.86
C VAL A 259 -11.24 14.32 21.53
N GLY A 260 -10.14 14.38 22.29
CA GLY A 260 -9.57 13.23 22.95
C GLY A 260 -10.30 12.80 24.23
N PRO A 261 -9.69 11.91 25.03
CA PRO A 261 -10.31 11.30 26.22
C PRO A 261 -10.72 12.29 27.32
N GLY A 262 -10.17 13.50 27.30
CA GLY A 262 -10.49 14.58 28.22
C GLY A 262 -10.27 15.95 27.59
N PRO A 263 -10.70 17.05 28.26
CA PRO A 263 -10.65 18.41 27.70
C PRO A 263 -9.26 18.87 27.22
N ASP A 264 -8.22 18.39 27.90
CA ASP A 264 -6.82 18.75 27.67
C ASP A 264 -5.94 17.53 27.32
N VAL A 265 -6.56 16.43 26.88
CA VAL A 265 -5.84 15.21 26.49
C VAL A 265 -6.05 14.99 25.01
N ASP A 266 -4.97 15.10 24.24
CA ASP A 266 -5.00 14.89 22.80
C ASP A 266 -5.09 13.39 22.44
N PRO A 267 -5.74 13.03 21.33
CA PRO A 267 -5.71 11.67 20.81
C PRO A 267 -4.28 11.18 20.56
N LEU A 268 -4.04 9.88 20.80
CA LEU A 268 -2.77 9.20 20.51
C LEU A 268 -2.66 8.72 19.05
N LEU A 269 -3.54 9.22 18.17
CA LEU A 269 -3.63 8.79 16.78
C LEU A 269 -2.34 9.10 16.03
N GLN A 270 -1.77 8.08 15.37
CA GLN A 270 -0.53 8.15 14.60
C GLN A 270 -0.79 8.04 13.09
N LEU A 271 -1.80 7.26 12.68
CA LEU A 271 -2.20 7.08 11.29
C LEU A 271 -3.70 7.30 11.14
N LEU A 272 -4.06 8.23 10.26
CA LEU A 272 -5.43 8.45 9.82
C LEU A 272 -5.52 8.23 8.31
N ASP A 273 -6.21 7.16 7.91
CA ASP A 273 -6.53 6.91 6.50
C ASP A 273 -8.00 7.26 6.21
N TYR A 274 -8.17 8.34 5.48
CA TYR A 274 -9.45 8.88 5.02
C TYR A 274 -9.55 8.83 3.49
N SER A 275 -8.68 8.07 2.83
CA SER A 275 -8.59 8.06 1.38
C SER A 275 -9.82 7.49 0.69
N SER A 276 -10.04 7.84 -0.58
CA SER A 276 -11.15 7.31 -1.38
C SER A 276 -12.51 7.56 -0.72
N ASN A 277 -12.74 8.81 -0.30
CA ASN A 277 -13.99 9.29 0.28
C ASN A 277 -14.50 10.50 -0.52
N ASN A 278 -15.49 11.23 -0.01
CA ASN A 278 -16.16 12.34 -0.68
C ASN A 278 -15.84 13.72 -0.08
N VAL A 279 -14.78 13.86 0.72
CA VAL A 279 -14.45 15.12 1.41
C VAL A 279 -14.09 16.21 0.40
N ASP A 280 -14.72 17.39 0.47
CA ASP A 280 -14.54 18.48 -0.50
C ASP A 280 -13.85 19.74 0.06
N PHE A 281 -13.82 19.89 1.39
CA PHE A 281 -13.29 21.05 2.09
C PHE A 281 -12.56 20.66 3.38
N LEU A 282 -11.40 21.27 3.63
CA LEU A 282 -10.70 21.20 4.91
C LEU A 282 -10.84 22.54 5.64
N GLU A 283 -11.61 22.53 6.73
CA GLU A 283 -11.91 23.72 7.53
C GLU A 283 -10.73 24.17 8.41
N ASP A 284 -10.86 25.38 8.97
CA ASP A 284 -9.87 25.95 9.87
C ASP A 284 -9.56 25.01 11.04
N TYR A 285 -8.26 24.68 11.20
CA TYR A 285 -7.73 23.90 12.31
C TYR A 285 -8.39 22.53 12.53
N VAL A 286 -8.96 21.92 11.50
CA VAL A 286 -9.70 20.65 11.58
C VAL A 286 -8.90 19.53 12.28
N PHE A 287 -7.57 19.52 12.14
CA PHE A 287 -6.69 18.52 12.76
C PHE A 287 -5.91 19.02 13.98
N ASN A 288 -6.29 20.13 14.61
CA ASN A 288 -5.42 20.81 15.59
C ASN A 288 -5.10 20.05 16.86
N ARG A 289 -5.86 19.00 17.20
CA ARG A 289 -5.63 18.12 18.35
C ARG A 289 -4.74 16.92 18.01
N LEU A 290 -4.44 16.67 16.74
CA LEU A 290 -3.73 15.47 16.30
C LEU A 290 -2.21 15.65 16.32
N HIS A 291 -1.66 16.06 17.47
CA HIS A 291 -0.24 16.34 17.62
C HIS A 291 0.67 15.11 17.47
N HIS A 292 0.12 13.90 17.71
CA HIS A 292 0.83 12.62 17.55
C HIS A 292 0.74 12.04 16.13
N LEU A 293 -0.01 12.67 15.22
CA LEU A 293 -0.25 12.13 13.89
C LEU A 293 1.02 12.18 13.06
N GLU A 294 1.41 11.03 12.51
CA GLU A 294 2.60 10.85 11.68
C GLU A 294 2.23 10.71 10.20
N THR A 295 1.09 10.08 9.91
CA THR A 295 0.60 9.89 8.54
C THR A 295 -0.86 10.31 8.41
N LEU A 296 -1.12 11.21 7.46
CA LEU A 296 -2.46 11.64 7.07
C LEU A 296 -2.67 11.30 5.59
N ASN A 297 -3.57 10.37 5.32
CA ASN A 297 -3.94 9.97 3.98
C ASN A 297 -5.31 10.51 3.59
N LEU A 298 -5.33 11.48 2.68
CA LEU A 298 -6.52 12.15 2.13
C LEU A 298 -6.62 11.98 0.61
N ARG A 299 -5.87 11.03 0.03
CA ARG A 299 -5.86 10.81 -1.42
C ARG A 299 -7.25 10.42 -1.94
N LEU A 300 -7.51 10.67 -3.23
CA LEU A 300 -8.73 10.25 -3.91
C LEU A 300 -10.03 10.74 -3.21
N ASN A 301 -10.01 11.97 -2.69
CA ASN A 301 -11.20 12.67 -2.21
C ASN A 301 -11.66 13.71 -3.25
N GLN A 302 -12.56 14.61 -2.87
CA GLN A 302 -13.06 15.70 -3.70
C GLN A 302 -12.52 17.07 -3.27
N ILE A 303 -11.41 17.10 -2.50
CA ILE A 303 -10.92 18.31 -1.83
C ILE A 303 -10.58 19.37 -2.87
N SER A 304 -11.31 20.48 -2.84
CA SER A 304 -11.13 21.61 -3.75
C SER A 304 -10.70 22.89 -3.03
N LYS A 305 -10.99 22.97 -1.73
CA LYS A 305 -10.69 24.11 -0.86
C LYS A 305 -9.99 23.63 0.40
N ILE A 306 -8.95 24.35 0.79
CA ILE A 306 -8.19 24.10 2.02
C ILE A 306 -8.06 25.43 2.75
N SER A 307 -8.42 25.46 4.02
CA SER A 307 -8.14 26.62 4.87
C SER A 307 -6.61 26.81 5.06
N PRO A 308 -6.11 28.06 5.15
CA PRO A 308 -4.71 28.33 5.51
C PRO A 308 -4.27 27.70 6.84
N THR A 309 -5.22 27.41 7.75
CA THR A 309 -4.94 26.84 9.08
C THR A 309 -5.36 25.37 9.21
N ALA A 310 -5.79 24.72 8.14
CA ALA A 310 -6.32 23.34 8.18
C ALA A 310 -5.36 22.34 8.84
N PHE A 311 -4.07 22.41 8.51
CA PHE A 311 -3.04 21.49 9.03
C PHE A 311 -2.32 21.99 10.28
N ARG A 312 -2.78 23.09 10.88
CA ARG A 312 -2.14 23.66 12.07
C ARG A 312 -2.35 22.73 13.26
N GLY A 313 -1.27 22.36 13.94
CA GLY A 313 -1.27 21.41 15.06
C GLY A 313 -0.65 20.05 14.74
N LEU A 314 -0.48 19.71 13.45
CA LEU A 314 0.14 18.47 12.99
C LEU A 314 1.68 18.49 13.11
N THR A 315 2.20 18.66 14.33
CA THR A 315 3.62 18.91 14.60
C THR A 315 4.53 17.70 14.38
N ASN A 316 4.00 16.48 14.46
CA ASN A 316 4.74 15.24 14.21
C ASN A 316 4.46 14.62 12.83
N LEU A 317 3.70 15.30 11.96
CA LEU A 317 3.32 14.75 10.67
C LEU A 317 4.53 14.56 9.77
N GLN A 318 4.72 13.34 9.30
CA GLN A 318 5.84 12.92 8.44
C GLN A 318 5.39 12.72 7.00
N SER A 319 4.15 12.26 6.77
CA SER A 319 3.61 11.97 5.45
C SER A 319 2.24 12.59 5.27
N LEU A 320 2.11 13.50 4.30
CA LEU A 320 0.83 14.09 3.89
C LEU A 320 0.51 13.71 2.44
N GLN A 321 -0.56 12.95 2.26
CA GLN A 321 -1.01 12.44 0.96
C GLN A 321 -2.32 13.10 0.55
N LEU A 322 -2.27 13.93 -0.50
CA LEU A 322 -3.40 14.70 -1.04
C LEU A 322 -3.62 14.42 -2.54
N GLN A 323 -3.02 13.36 -3.06
CA GLN A 323 -3.04 13.05 -4.48
C GLN A 323 -4.41 12.59 -4.97
N GLY A 324 -4.80 13.00 -6.18
CA GLY A 324 -6.10 12.63 -6.76
C GLY A 324 -7.28 13.39 -6.17
N ASN A 325 -7.08 14.66 -5.80
CA ASN A 325 -8.12 15.58 -5.34
C ASN A 325 -8.43 16.63 -6.43
N LYS A 326 -9.16 17.70 -6.08
CA LYS A 326 -9.55 18.81 -6.97
C LYS A 326 -8.89 20.13 -6.58
N ILE A 327 -7.73 20.08 -5.92
CA ILE A 327 -7.06 21.27 -5.40
C ILE A 327 -6.55 22.10 -6.57
N ASN A 328 -7.01 23.35 -6.67
CA ASN A 328 -6.57 24.29 -7.72
C ASN A 328 -5.76 25.48 -7.19
N HIS A 329 -5.84 25.73 -5.88
CA HIS A 329 -5.16 26.82 -5.20
C HIS A 329 -4.70 26.34 -3.81
N LEU A 330 -3.47 26.70 -3.46
CA LEU A 330 -2.90 26.49 -2.14
C LEU A 330 -2.80 27.85 -1.44
N PRO A 331 -3.41 28.01 -0.25
CA PRO A 331 -3.24 29.24 0.52
C PRO A 331 -1.80 29.43 0.99
N ASP A 332 -1.46 30.69 1.25
CA ASP A 332 -0.20 31.04 1.91
C ASP A 332 -0.10 30.36 3.28
N GLU A 333 1.10 29.93 3.63
CA GLU A 333 1.48 29.30 4.90
C GLU A 333 0.76 27.98 5.26
N VAL A 334 -0.03 27.41 4.35
CA VAL A 334 -0.82 26.19 4.60
C VAL A 334 0.02 24.99 5.08
N PHE A 335 1.30 24.92 4.69
CA PHE A 335 2.24 23.87 5.12
C PHE A 335 3.33 24.36 6.08
N ALA A 336 3.30 25.63 6.51
CA ALA A 336 4.40 26.26 7.25
C ALA A 336 4.70 25.58 8.60
N ASN A 337 3.70 24.98 9.24
CA ASN A 337 3.82 24.36 10.56
C ASN A 337 4.21 22.88 10.54
N LEU A 338 4.35 22.27 9.36
CA LEU A 338 4.64 20.84 9.20
C LEU A 338 6.15 20.57 9.28
N THR A 339 6.77 20.92 10.40
CA THR A 339 8.24 20.91 10.56
C THR A 339 8.85 19.50 10.57
N ALA A 340 8.05 18.47 10.91
CA ALA A 340 8.44 17.07 10.85
C ALA A 340 8.27 16.41 9.47
N LEU A 341 7.66 17.11 8.50
CA LEU A 341 7.22 16.54 7.22
C LEU A 341 8.41 16.01 6.42
N ARG A 342 8.28 14.77 5.95
CA ARG A 342 9.27 14.06 5.13
C ARG A 342 8.82 13.90 3.69
N MET A 343 7.52 13.72 3.48
CA MET A 343 6.91 13.55 2.17
C MET A 343 5.60 14.35 2.07
N LEU A 344 5.45 15.05 0.95
CA LEU A 344 4.22 15.73 0.54
C LEU A 344 3.86 15.27 -0.88
N ASP A 345 2.66 14.72 -1.06
CA ASP A 345 2.14 14.35 -2.37
C ASP A 345 0.88 15.16 -2.72
N LEU A 346 1.02 16.03 -3.72
CA LEU A 346 -0.03 16.86 -4.33
C LEU A 346 -0.30 16.45 -5.78
N SER A 347 0.17 15.27 -6.21
CA SER A 347 0.01 14.80 -7.59
C SER A 347 -1.47 14.61 -7.97
N LYS A 348 -1.80 14.64 -9.26
CA LYS A 348 -3.18 14.41 -9.75
C LYS A 348 -4.18 15.38 -9.10
N ASN A 349 -3.87 16.66 -9.14
CA ASN A 349 -4.74 17.77 -8.73
C ASN A 349 -4.86 18.77 -9.90
N ASN A 350 -5.44 19.94 -9.64
CA ASN A 350 -5.71 20.97 -10.65
C ASN A 350 -4.86 22.23 -10.39
N ILE A 351 -3.69 22.08 -9.76
CA ILE A 351 -2.84 23.19 -9.34
C ILE A 351 -2.24 23.86 -10.57
N ARG A 352 -2.44 25.18 -10.71
CA ARG A 352 -1.91 25.96 -11.85
C ARG A 352 -0.63 26.75 -11.55
N GLN A 353 -0.44 27.10 -10.29
CA GLN A 353 0.69 27.89 -9.82
C GLN A 353 1.06 27.52 -8.39
N LEU A 354 2.34 27.72 -8.05
CA LEU A 354 2.86 27.56 -6.69
C LEU A 354 3.52 28.87 -6.25
N GLY A 355 2.92 29.51 -5.25
CA GLY A 355 3.37 30.79 -4.69
C GLY A 355 4.56 30.65 -3.74
N THR A 356 5.22 31.77 -3.46
CA THR A 356 6.42 31.80 -2.60
C THR A 356 6.14 31.57 -1.11
N ASN A 357 4.91 31.81 -0.65
CA ASN A 357 4.56 31.78 0.76
C ASN A 357 3.86 30.49 1.20
N VAL A 358 3.57 29.56 0.28
CA VAL A 358 2.81 28.32 0.57
C VAL A 358 3.44 27.50 1.71
N PHE A 359 4.77 27.48 1.77
CA PHE A 359 5.54 26.79 2.81
C PHE A 359 5.98 27.70 3.98
N GLY A 360 5.58 28.97 3.96
CA GLY A 360 6.03 29.98 4.91
C GLY A 360 7.54 30.23 4.86
N SER A 361 8.05 30.95 5.87
CA SER A 361 9.45 31.33 5.99
C SER A 361 10.33 30.30 6.72
N TYR A 362 9.74 29.22 7.25
CA TYR A 362 10.44 28.19 8.00
C TYR A 362 11.10 27.16 7.08
N ILE A 363 12.31 26.73 7.44
CA ILE A 363 13.01 25.66 6.72
C ILE A 363 12.43 24.29 7.11
N LEU A 364 11.89 23.57 6.13
CA LEU A 364 11.40 22.20 6.25
C LEU A 364 12.58 21.23 6.20
N LYS A 365 13.29 21.11 7.33
CA LYS A 365 14.54 20.34 7.46
C LYS A 365 14.41 18.86 7.10
N ASN A 366 13.22 18.30 7.28
CA ASN A 366 12.97 16.88 7.08
C ASN A 366 12.38 16.55 5.70
N LEU A 367 11.92 17.56 4.94
CA LEU A 367 11.22 17.33 3.69
C LEU A 367 12.20 16.79 2.64
N SER A 368 11.95 15.57 2.22
CA SER A 368 12.84 14.79 1.34
C SER A 368 12.22 14.48 0.00
N ALA A 369 10.89 14.35 -0.05
CA ALA A 369 10.13 14.03 -1.26
C ALA A 369 8.96 14.99 -1.45
N PHE A 370 8.86 15.59 -2.63
CA PHE A 370 7.76 16.47 -2.98
C PHE A 370 7.24 16.14 -4.39
N TYR A 371 5.98 15.75 -4.46
CA TYR A 371 5.34 15.29 -5.69
C TYR A 371 4.22 16.24 -6.13
N LEU A 372 4.32 16.70 -7.36
CA LEU A 372 3.41 17.64 -8.03
C LEU A 372 3.01 17.15 -9.42
N SER A 373 3.29 15.89 -9.75
CA SER A 373 3.04 15.34 -11.08
C SER A 373 1.54 15.30 -11.43
N HIS A 374 1.18 15.37 -12.70
CA HIS A 374 -0.22 15.39 -13.15
C HIS A 374 -1.01 16.56 -12.53
N ASN A 375 -0.51 17.77 -12.70
CA ASN A 375 -1.23 19.00 -12.37
C ASN A 375 -1.30 19.89 -13.63
N ASP A 376 -1.83 21.10 -13.48
CA ASP A 376 -1.93 22.10 -14.54
C ASP A 376 -0.87 23.21 -14.38
N ILE A 377 0.30 22.92 -13.78
CA ILE A 377 1.26 23.95 -13.40
C ILE A 377 1.90 24.58 -14.65
N GLU A 378 1.62 25.87 -14.84
CA GLU A 378 2.18 26.68 -15.94
C GLU A 378 3.35 27.54 -15.46
N GLN A 379 3.25 28.05 -14.23
CA GLN A 379 4.24 28.93 -13.63
C GLN A 379 4.51 28.52 -12.17
N LEU A 380 5.78 28.41 -11.83
CA LEU A 380 6.26 28.24 -10.46
C LEU A 380 6.98 29.53 -10.07
N HIS A 381 6.68 30.08 -8.89
CA HIS A 381 7.41 31.26 -8.43
C HIS A 381 8.90 30.92 -8.28
N PRO A 382 9.84 31.81 -8.66
CA PRO A 382 11.28 31.54 -8.58
C PRO A 382 11.82 31.18 -7.19
N LEU A 383 11.05 31.47 -6.14
CA LEU A 383 11.38 31.16 -4.74
C LEU A 383 10.45 30.11 -4.12
N ALA A 384 9.62 29.42 -4.90
CA ALA A 384 8.63 28.46 -4.39
C ALA A 384 9.26 27.31 -3.58
N PHE A 385 10.53 26.98 -3.82
CA PHE A 385 11.26 25.91 -3.14
C PHE A 385 12.33 26.39 -2.15
N SER A 386 12.33 27.68 -1.77
CA SER A 386 13.34 28.24 -0.86
C SER A 386 13.35 27.57 0.53
N SER A 387 12.20 27.06 0.97
CA SER A 387 12.02 26.46 2.30
C SER A 387 12.44 24.99 2.40
N MET A 388 12.87 24.36 1.30
CA MET A 388 13.15 22.91 1.23
C MET A 388 14.57 22.56 0.73
N PRO A 389 15.66 23.08 1.33
CA PRO A 389 17.03 22.85 0.88
C PRO A 389 17.52 21.39 1.05
N PHE A 390 16.76 20.56 1.77
CA PHE A 390 17.08 19.15 2.03
C PHE A 390 16.34 18.18 1.09
N LEU A 391 15.53 18.70 0.16
CA LEU A 391 14.75 17.90 -0.78
C LEU A 391 15.68 17.02 -1.61
N GLN A 392 15.32 15.75 -1.73
CA GLN A 392 16.05 14.73 -2.49
C GLN A 392 15.31 14.33 -3.76
N GLU A 393 13.99 14.40 -3.74
CA GLU A 393 13.16 14.00 -4.86
C GLU A 393 12.08 15.05 -5.13
N LEU A 394 12.07 15.55 -6.37
CA LEU A 394 11.08 16.48 -6.88
C LEU A 394 10.47 15.92 -8.16
N ARG A 395 9.15 15.70 -8.14
CA ARG A 395 8.41 15.20 -9.30
C ARG A 395 7.44 16.26 -9.81
N LEU A 396 7.64 16.69 -11.05
CA LEU A 396 6.87 17.72 -11.76
C LEU A 396 6.37 17.22 -13.12
N SER A 397 6.41 15.91 -13.37
CA SER A 397 6.02 15.34 -14.67
C SER A 397 4.54 15.56 -14.97
N ARG A 398 4.18 15.67 -16.26
CA ARG A 398 2.79 15.91 -16.70
C ARG A 398 2.22 17.19 -16.10
N ASN A 399 2.88 18.30 -16.41
CA ASN A 399 2.45 19.67 -16.12
C ASN A 399 2.52 20.49 -17.42
N LYS A 400 2.49 21.82 -17.33
CA LYS A 400 2.52 22.74 -18.49
C LYS A 400 3.72 23.69 -18.44
N LEU A 401 4.80 23.31 -17.74
CA LEU A 401 6.00 24.13 -17.60
C LEU A 401 6.66 24.38 -18.95
N THR A 402 7.02 25.63 -19.23
CA THR A 402 7.69 26.05 -20.48
C THR A 402 9.18 26.35 -20.29
N ALA A 403 9.59 26.70 -19.07
CA ALA A 403 10.96 26.97 -18.68
C ALA A 403 11.19 26.59 -17.20
N LEU A 404 12.46 26.49 -16.82
CA LEU A 404 12.90 26.23 -15.45
C LEU A 404 13.79 27.40 -14.99
N ASP A 405 13.39 28.10 -13.93
CA ASP A 405 14.15 29.24 -13.40
C ASP A 405 15.24 28.75 -12.44
N ILE A 406 16.50 29.16 -12.65
CA ILE A 406 17.64 28.78 -11.81
C ILE A 406 17.43 29.07 -10.32
N ARG A 407 16.75 30.17 -9.97
CA ARG A 407 16.55 30.59 -8.57
C ARG A 407 15.70 29.59 -7.79
N MET A 408 14.86 28.82 -8.50
CA MET A 408 14.00 27.80 -7.91
C MET A 408 14.77 26.56 -7.48
N PHE A 409 15.84 26.23 -8.21
CA PHE A 409 16.64 25.02 -7.97
C PHE A 409 17.92 25.29 -7.16
N ALA A 410 18.42 26.53 -7.17
CA ALA A 410 19.60 26.92 -6.39
C ALA A 410 19.55 26.55 -4.88
N PRO A 411 18.38 26.56 -4.19
CA PRO A 411 18.28 26.07 -2.81
C PRO A 411 18.40 24.55 -2.65
N LEU A 412 18.10 23.76 -3.70
CA LEU A 412 17.88 22.31 -3.64
C LEU A 412 19.18 21.48 -3.67
N ARG A 413 20.08 21.74 -2.72
CA ARG A 413 21.46 21.19 -2.67
C ARG A 413 21.56 19.68 -2.43
N ARG A 414 20.45 18.99 -2.22
CA ARG A 414 20.39 17.54 -1.99
C ARG A 414 19.58 16.80 -3.04
N LEU A 415 19.14 17.50 -4.09
CA LEU A 415 18.27 16.92 -5.11
C LEU A 415 19.01 15.81 -5.87
N ARG A 416 18.43 14.61 -5.83
CA ARG A 416 18.92 13.40 -6.49
C ARG A 416 18.06 13.00 -7.66
N VAL A 417 16.74 13.16 -7.51
CA VAL A 417 15.75 12.76 -8.51
C VAL A 417 14.94 13.99 -8.91
N LEU A 418 14.96 14.32 -10.20
CA LEU A 418 14.14 15.37 -10.79
C LEU A 418 13.40 14.82 -12.00
N THR A 419 12.06 14.86 -11.94
CA THR A 419 11.23 14.47 -13.09
C THR A 419 10.46 15.68 -13.60
N VAL A 420 10.71 16.07 -14.84
CA VAL A 420 9.99 17.13 -15.56
C VAL A 420 9.46 16.62 -16.91
N SER A 421 9.29 15.31 -17.04
CA SER A 421 8.77 14.66 -18.24
C SER A 421 7.38 15.15 -18.61
N GLU A 422 7.01 15.10 -19.89
CA GLU A 422 5.65 15.44 -20.33
C GLU A 422 5.25 16.88 -19.91
N ASN A 423 6.17 17.82 -20.10
CA ASN A 423 5.94 19.26 -19.96
C ASN A 423 6.09 19.92 -21.35
N ARG A 424 6.32 21.23 -21.39
CA ARG A 424 6.47 22.03 -22.61
C ARG A 424 7.81 22.76 -22.63
N LEU A 425 8.82 22.21 -21.98
CA LEU A 425 10.14 22.84 -21.85
C LEU A 425 10.77 23.01 -23.23
N VAL A 426 11.13 24.24 -23.58
CA VAL A 426 11.78 24.57 -24.86
C VAL A 426 13.30 24.66 -24.73
N GLU A 427 13.79 24.99 -23.54
CA GLU A 427 15.20 25.11 -23.22
C GLU A 427 15.49 24.74 -21.76
N ILE A 428 16.74 24.39 -21.50
CA ILE A 428 17.32 24.27 -20.16
C ILE A 428 18.63 25.06 -20.21
N GLU A 429 18.74 26.10 -19.39
CA GLU A 429 19.92 26.98 -19.37
C GLU A 429 21.17 26.27 -18.81
N ASP A 430 22.35 26.71 -19.25
CA ASP A 430 23.64 26.14 -18.83
C ASP A 430 23.86 26.27 -17.32
N ASP A 431 23.61 27.46 -16.77
CA ASP A 431 23.77 27.74 -15.35
C ASP A 431 22.84 26.88 -14.48
N LEU A 432 21.66 26.49 -14.98
CA LEU A 432 20.75 25.61 -14.27
C LEU A 432 21.33 24.19 -14.14
N LEU A 433 21.90 23.64 -15.21
CA LEU A 433 22.53 22.30 -15.17
C LEU A 433 23.69 22.25 -14.16
N ASN A 434 24.38 23.36 -13.97
CA ASN A 434 25.46 23.51 -12.99
C ASN A 434 24.96 23.47 -11.53
N THR A 435 23.66 23.73 -11.28
CA THR A 435 23.09 23.62 -9.93
C THR A 435 22.83 22.18 -9.49
N PHE A 436 22.77 21.23 -10.43
CA PHE A 436 22.38 19.84 -10.19
C PHE A 436 23.58 18.92 -9.85
N ASP A 437 24.42 19.33 -8.90
CA ASP A 437 25.66 18.61 -8.55
C ASP A 437 25.44 17.26 -7.86
N LYS A 438 24.26 17.03 -7.26
CA LYS A 438 23.87 15.78 -6.59
C LYS A 438 22.91 14.90 -7.40
N LEU A 439 22.49 15.34 -8.57
CA LEU A 439 21.45 14.67 -9.34
C LEU A 439 21.94 13.33 -9.88
N THR A 440 21.20 12.26 -9.61
CA THR A 440 21.45 10.89 -10.08
C THR A 440 20.48 10.49 -11.18
N ASP A 441 19.26 11.00 -11.14
CA ASP A 441 18.17 10.63 -12.02
C ASP A 441 17.45 11.88 -12.53
N LEU A 442 17.44 12.06 -13.85
CA LEU A 442 16.83 13.21 -14.53
C LEU A 442 15.87 12.74 -15.62
N GLU A 443 14.59 13.09 -15.52
CA GLU A 443 13.62 12.76 -16.57
C GLU A 443 13.15 14.03 -17.28
N ILE A 444 13.58 14.23 -18.54
CA ILE A 444 13.25 15.39 -19.39
C ILE A 444 12.54 14.96 -20.70
N ASN A 445 12.16 13.70 -20.80
CA ASN A 445 11.48 13.12 -21.96
C ASN A 445 10.10 13.76 -22.21
N ASN A 446 9.63 13.69 -23.45
CA ASN A 446 8.35 14.23 -23.89
C ASN A 446 8.21 15.74 -23.57
N ASN A 447 9.20 16.54 -23.95
CA ASN A 447 9.21 18.00 -23.88
C ASN A 447 9.38 18.58 -25.30
N ARG A 448 9.76 19.86 -25.41
CA ARG A 448 10.01 20.56 -26.68
C ARG A 448 11.48 20.93 -26.85
N LEU A 449 12.39 20.16 -26.24
CA LEU A 449 13.82 20.43 -26.27
C LEU A 449 14.41 20.05 -27.62
N THR A 450 15.14 20.98 -28.24
CA THR A 450 15.82 20.75 -29.53
C THR A 450 17.33 20.53 -29.38
N PHE A 451 17.90 21.02 -28.28
CA PHE A 451 19.29 20.89 -27.89
C PHE A 451 19.42 20.96 -26.35
N LEU A 452 20.57 20.55 -25.83
CA LEU A 452 21.03 20.90 -24.49
C LEU A 452 22.26 21.83 -24.61
N PRO A 453 22.56 22.63 -23.58
CA PRO A 453 23.80 23.41 -23.49
C PRO A 453 25.06 22.56 -23.71
N THR A 454 26.18 23.23 -23.95
CA THR A 454 27.45 22.55 -24.26
C THR A 454 27.98 21.78 -23.06
N LEU A 455 27.93 20.46 -23.13
CA LEU A 455 28.38 19.57 -22.04
C LEU A 455 29.91 19.30 -22.03
N LYS A 456 30.70 20.13 -22.73
CA LYS A 456 32.14 19.88 -23.03
C LYS A 456 33.10 20.43 -21.97
N GLU A 457 32.67 21.31 -21.07
CA GLU A 457 33.49 21.85 -19.98
C GLU A 457 33.17 21.13 -18.65
N GLN A 458 34.17 20.90 -17.79
CA GLN A 458 34.12 19.90 -16.71
C GLN A 458 33.01 20.09 -15.66
N LEU A 459 32.50 18.94 -15.18
CA LEU A 459 31.64 18.68 -14.00
C LEU A 459 30.14 19.00 -14.08
N VAL A 460 29.55 19.15 -15.27
CA VAL A 460 28.08 19.19 -15.41
C VAL A 460 27.46 17.82 -15.03
N LEU A 461 26.51 17.82 -14.10
CA LEU A 461 25.78 16.63 -13.62
C LEU A 461 26.70 15.46 -13.22
N PRO A 462 27.62 15.62 -12.26
CA PRO A 462 28.73 14.68 -12.03
C PRO A 462 28.28 13.30 -11.53
N LEU A 463 27.14 13.22 -10.83
CA LEU A 463 26.61 11.98 -10.24
C LEU A 463 25.51 11.32 -11.08
N LEU A 464 25.20 11.85 -12.26
CA LEU A 464 24.11 11.35 -13.11
C LEU A 464 24.35 9.88 -13.49
N ARG A 465 23.30 9.07 -13.34
CA ARG A 465 23.29 7.63 -13.67
C ARG A 465 22.21 7.29 -14.69
N HIS A 466 21.05 7.94 -14.59
CA HIS A 466 19.93 7.73 -15.48
C HIS A 466 19.39 9.06 -16.00
N ILE A 467 19.12 9.14 -17.30
CA ILE A 467 18.44 10.29 -17.91
C ILE A 467 17.41 9.86 -18.96
N ARG A 468 16.15 10.28 -18.87
CA ARG A 468 15.18 10.04 -19.95
C ARG A 468 15.10 11.25 -20.86
N ILE A 469 15.35 11.06 -22.16
CA ILE A 469 15.46 12.13 -23.16
C ILE A 469 14.53 11.95 -24.37
N GLU A 470 13.85 10.81 -24.48
CA GLU A 470 12.98 10.47 -25.61
C GLU A 470 11.81 11.45 -25.80
N GLY A 471 11.20 11.44 -26.99
CA GLY A 471 10.01 12.25 -27.27
C GLY A 471 10.23 13.77 -27.30
N ASN A 472 11.47 14.21 -27.52
CA ASN A 472 11.83 15.61 -27.74
C ASN A 472 12.24 15.83 -29.20
N PRO A 473 12.01 17.03 -29.77
CA PRO A 473 12.40 17.43 -31.13
C PRO A 473 13.92 17.65 -31.29
N TRP A 474 14.75 16.70 -30.85
CA TRP A 474 16.20 16.85 -30.90
C TRP A 474 16.70 17.05 -32.34
N GLN A 475 17.60 18.00 -32.56
CA GLN A 475 18.39 18.04 -33.78
C GLN A 475 19.35 16.83 -33.78
N CYS A 476 19.48 16.11 -34.89
CA CYS A 476 20.29 14.89 -34.93
C CYS A 476 21.75 15.12 -34.50
N LEU A 477 22.36 16.22 -34.94
CA LEU A 477 23.72 16.59 -34.52
C LEU A 477 23.81 16.83 -33.00
N CYS A 478 22.82 17.50 -32.40
CA CYS A 478 22.77 17.73 -30.96
C CYS A 478 22.56 16.43 -30.18
N LEU A 479 21.69 15.54 -30.68
CA LEU A 479 21.45 14.23 -30.09
C LEU A 479 22.69 13.33 -30.18
N ASP A 480 23.44 13.38 -31.28
CA ASP A 480 24.69 12.63 -31.44
C ASP A 480 25.75 13.10 -30.45
N GLU A 481 25.91 14.42 -30.25
CA GLU A 481 26.79 14.98 -29.22
C GLU A 481 26.35 14.55 -27.81
N LEU A 482 25.06 14.66 -27.48
CA LEU A 482 24.50 14.28 -26.18
C LEU A 482 24.68 12.79 -25.91
N THR A 483 24.29 11.92 -26.85
CA THR A 483 24.41 10.48 -26.68
C THR A 483 25.87 10.05 -26.59
N SER A 484 26.79 10.64 -27.36
CA SER A 484 28.22 10.38 -27.23
C SER A 484 28.74 10.73 -25.82
N TRP A 485 28.31 11.87 -25.28
CA TRP A 485 28.64 12.28 -23.91
C TRP A 485 28.07 11.32 -22.85
N LEU A 486 26.83 10.86 -23.02
CA LEU A 486 26.19 9.89 -22.12
C LEU A 486 26.90 8.53 -22.13
N HIS A 487 27.25 8.02 -23.32
CA HIS A 487 27.98 6.75 -23.46
C HIS A 487 29.37 6.81 -22.83
N ALA A 488 30.11 7.90 -23.06
CA ALA A 488 31.45 8.08 -22.48
C ALA A 488 31.44 8.06 -20.94
N ARG A 489 30.29 8.38 -20.33
CA ARG A 489 30.07 8.45 -18.88
C ARG A 489 29.28 7.27 -18.31
N LEU A 490 28.92 6.28 -19.14
CA LEU A 490 28.08 5.14 -18.75
C LEU A 490 26.73 5.55 -18.13
N VAL A 491 26.15 6.67 -18.60
CA VAL A 491 24.83 7.13 -18.17
C VAL A 491 23.77 6.41 -19.00
N SER A 492 22.84 5.74 -18.34
CA SER A 492 21.72 5.07 -19.01
C SER A 492 20.70 6.10 -19.48
N TYR A 493 20.32 6.04 -20.76
CA TYR A 493 19.38 7.02 -21.33
C TYR A 493 18.25 6.48 -22.20
N ALA A 494 18.21 5.17 -22.41
CA ALA A 494 17.14 4.50 -23.12
C ALA A 494 16.19 3.85 -22.10
N ALA A 495 14.88 3.95 -22.35
CA ALA A 495 13.93 3.12 -21.62
C ALA A 495 14.18 1.63 -21.93
N THR A 496 14.03 0.76 -20.92
CA THR A 496 14.04 -0.69 -21.14
C THR A 496 13.00 -1.06 -22.19
N ALA A 497 13.36 -1.92 -23.14
CA ALA A 497 12.43 -2.38 -24.16
C ALA A 497 11.15 -2.92 -23.50
N SER A 498 10.00 -2.53 -24.03
CA SER A 498 8.69 -2.95 -23.54
C SER A 498 7.84 -3.43 -24.72
N ALA A 499 6.65 -3.98 -24.44
CA ALA A 499 5.69 -4.36 -25.48
C ALA A 499 5.32 -3.19 -26.43
N TYR A 500 5.53 -1.94 -26.00
CA TYR A 500 5.15 -0.73 -26.72
C TYR A 500 6.36 0.12 -27.18
N TYR A 501 7.58 -0.22 -26.75
CA TYR A 501 8.80 0.53 -27.08
C TYR A 501 9.95 -0.40 -27.40
N SER A 502 10.48 -0.27 -28.62
CA SER A 502 11.49 -1.20 -29.18
C SER A 502 12.91 -1.01 -28.64
N GLY A 503 13.15 -0.10 -27.68
CA GLY A 503 14.49 0.17 -27.15
C GLY A 503 15.43 0.88 -28.14
N ARG A 504 14.92 1.40 -29.27
CA ARG A 504 15.72 2.08 -30.29
C ARG A 504 16.08 3.52 -29.89
N LYS A 505 17.22 4.00 -30.41
CA LYS A 505 17.72 5.39 -30.25
C LYS A 505 16.57 6.41 -30.39
N PRO A 506 16.53 7.47 -29.55
CA PRO A 506 15.54 8.53 -29.67
C PRO A 506 15.48 9.08 -31.09
N LEU A 507 14.28 9.40 -31.57
CA LEU A 507 14.09 10.06 -32.86
C LEU A 507 14.72 11.45 -32.84
N CYS A 508 15.18 11.92 -33.99
CA CYS A 508 15.76 13.25 -34.17
C CYS A 508 15.40 13.83 -35.53
N ILE A 509 15.56 15.15 -35.64
CA ILE A 509 15.29 15.94 -36.83
C ILE A 509 16.61 16.18 -37.55
N VAL A 510 16.66 15.75 -38.82
CA VAL A 510 17.82 15.99 -39.68
C VAL A 510 17.80 17.45 -40.11
N THR A 511 18.82 18.21 -39.72
CA THR A 511 18.99 19.62 -40.09
C THR A 511 20.09 19.76 -41.14
N PRO A 512 20.03 20.76 -42.04
CA PRO A 512 21.07 21.02 -43.04
C PRO A 512 22.33 21.70 -42.47
N MET A 513 22.40 21.86 -41.14
CA MET A 513 23.49 22.55 -40.47
C MET A 513 24.73 21.65 -40.40
N GLU A 514 25.92 22.27 -40.34
CA GLU A 514 27.17 21.54 -40.11
C GLU A 514 27.43 21.26 -38.63
N GLN A 515 26.77 22.01 -37.73
CA GLN A 515 26.95 21.91 -36.28
C GLN A 515 25.60 22.02 -35.55
N CYS A 516 25.55 21.50 -34.32
CA CYS A 516 24.40 21.65 -33.43
C CYS A 516 24.14 23.12 -33.12
N LEU A 517 22.96 23.63 -33.51
CA LEU A 517 22.53 25.00 -33.26
C LEU A 517 21.97 25.10 -31.84
N ARG A 518 22.64 25.88 -30.99
CA ARG A 518 22.31 26.06 -29.56
C ARG A 518 21.79 27.46 -29.25
N ASP A 519 21.01 28.01 -30.17
CA ASP A 519 20.37 29.30 -30.02
C ASP A 519 18.89 29.14 -30.34
N LEU A 520 18.02 29.46 -29.38
CA LEU A 520 16.58 29.20 -29.50
C LEU A 520 15.94 30.04 -30.62
N GLN A 521 16.43 31.26 -30.85
CA GLN A 521 15.93 32.12 -31.92
C GLN A 521 16.29 31.54 -33.29
N ALA A 522 17.55 31.15 -33.48
CA ALA A 522 18.01 30.54 -34.72
C ALA A 522 17.32 29.19 -34.97
N VAL A 523 17.06 28.39 -33.94
CA VAL A 523 16.27 27.13 -34.05
C VAL A 523 14.85 27.40 -34.56
N ARG A 524 14.21 28.48 -34.09
CA ARG A 524 12.87 28.90 -34.55
C ARG A 524 12.91 29.40 -36.00
N GLU A 525 13.88 30.22 -36.35
CA GLU A 525 14.06 30.73 -37.73
C GLU A 525 14.23 29.60 -38.75
N HIS A 526 14.79 28.45 -38.33
CA HIS A 526 14.96 27.26 -39.17
C HIS A 526 13.79 26.26 -39.12
N GLY A 527 12.67 26.58 -38.44
CA GLY A 527 11.46 25.75 -38.44
C GLY A 527 11.62 24.35 -37.83
N ILE A 528 12.63 24.14 -36.98
CA ILE A 528 12.98 22.82 -36.42
C ILE A 528 11.86 22.28 -35.52
N VAL A 529 11.26 23.14 -34.70
CA VAL A 529 10.16 22.74 -33.78
C VAL A 529 8.88 22.45 -34.55
N GLU A 530 8.53 23.29 -35.53
CA GLU A 530 7.32 23.13 -36.36
C GLU A 530 7.37 21.83 -37.16
N SER A 531 8.55 21.43 -37.62
CA SER A 531 8.76 20.19 -38.35
C SER A 531 8.47 18.94 -37.50
N TYR A 532 8.62 19.00 -36.18
CA TYR A 532 8.36 17.87 -35.28
C TYR A 532 6.89 17.75 -34.89
N GLU A 533 6.16 18.87 -34.75
CA GLU A 533 4.71 18.82 -34.44
C GLU A 533 3.88 18.21 -35.59
N HIS A 534 4.48 18.02 -36.77
CA HIS A 534 3.89 17.36 -37.94
C HIS A 534 4.26 15.87 -38.11
N ILE A 535 5.10 15.32 -37.23
CA ILE A 535 5.58 13.92 -37.22
C ILE A 535 4.96 13.18 -36.04
#